data_AF-A0A4Z0YB72-F1
#
_entry.id   AF-A0A4Z0YB72-F1
#
_cell.length_a   1.000
_cell.length_b   1.000
_cell.length_c   1.000
_cell.angle_alpha   90.00
_cell.angle_beta   90.00
_cell.angle_gamma   90.00
#
_symmetry.space_group_name_H-M   'P 1'
#
loop_
_entity.id
_entity.type
_entity.pdbx_description
1 polymer ?
#
loop_
_entity_poly.entity_id
_entity_poly.type
_entity_poly.pdbx_seq_one_letter_code
_entity_poly.pdbx_strand_id
1 'polypeptide(L)'
;MENGYIPCEDTGKKTRRFKIQITDVIAYLTRLKESPETLLTPPGIFSSGIKYKPKRQTAKAINSEKFMAMLKNKWHTFPDALTVNDVTKLTGYCQTTVSEWIKAEKITGVWYYTKYLVPKDSLISYMATEACRIHQKSKKHMELLEQYRNP
;
A
#
# COMPACT_ATOMS: atom_id res chain seq x y z
N MET A 1 -20.57 22.55 10.71
CA MET A 1 -21.99 22.11 10.77
C MET A 1 -22.88 22.93 9.85
N GLU A 2 -22.53 24.18 9.55
CA GLU A 2 -23.24 25.02 8.56
C GLU A 2 -23.38 24.39 7.15
N ASN A 3 -22.52 23.42 6.81
CA ASN A 3 -22.55 22.70 5.54
C ASN A 3 -23.64 21.60 5.47
N GLY A 4 -24.45 21.39 6.52
CA GLY A 4 -25.67 20.56 6.49
C GLY A 4 -25.50 19.03 6.39
N TYR A 5 -24.28 18.49 6.54
CA TYR A 5 -24.00 17.05 6.36
C TYR A 5 -24.60 16.14 7.45
N ILE A 6 -24.66 16.63 8.68
CA ILE A 6 -25.31 15.96 9.81
C ILE A 6 -26.31 16.97 10.36
N PRO A 7 -27.59 16.60 10.49
CA PRO A 7 -28.59 17.46 11.12
C PRO A 7 -28.10 17.96 12.48
N CYS A 8 -28.20 19.26 12.70
CA CYS A 8 -27.80 19.88 13.94
C CYS A 8 -28.68 21.07 14.27
N GLU A 9 -28.93 21.27 15.55
CA GLU A 9 -29.59 22.47 16.07
C GLU A 9 -28.53 23.52 16.39
N ASP A 10 -28.68 24.72 15.83
CA ASP A 10 -27.79 25.85 16.09
C ASP A 10 -28.43 26.79 17.12
N THR A 11 -27.75 26.96 18.25
CA THR A 11 -28.18 27.81 19.37
C THR A 11 -27.62 29.24 19.30
N GLY A 12 -26.77 29.56 18.31
CA GLY A 12 -26.18 30.89 18.10
C GLY A 12 -25.13 31.32 19.14
N LYS A 13 -24.82 30.47 20.14
CA LYS A 13 -23.88 30.80 21.23
C LYS A 13 -22.43 30.80 20.74
N LYS A 14 -21.55 31.60 21.37
CA LYS A 14 -20.11 31.62 21.08
C LYS A 14 -19.42 30.28 21.36
N THR A 15 -19.81 29.61 22.44
CA THR A 15 -19.34 28.27 22.81
C THR A 15 -20.54 27.34 22.95
N ARG A 16 -20.36 26.04 22.66
CA ARG A 16 -21.45 25.05 22.64
C ARG A 16 -22.63 25.46 21.73
N ARG A 17 -22.30 26.01 20.55
CA ARG A 17 -23.25 26.52 19.54
C ARG A 17 -24.17 25.42 19.00
N PHE A 18 -23.61 24.27 18.65
CA PHE A 18 -24.35 23.23 17.93
C PHE A 18 -24.68 22.04 18.82
N LYS A 19 -25.88 21.46 18.61
CA LYS A 19 -26.33 20.23 19.23
C LYS A 19 -26.69 19.21 18.13
N ILE A 20 -26.12 18.02 18.22
CA ILE A 20 -26.41 16.91 17.30
C ILE A 20 -27.06 15.79 18.09
N GLN A 21 -28.06 15.13 17.51
CA GLN A 21 -28.63 13.92 18.10
C GLN A 21 -27.75 12.69 17.82
N ILE A 22 -27.59 11.81 18.80
CA ILE A 22 -26.76 10.61 18.65
C ILE A 22 -27.28 9.71 17.52
N THR A 23 -28.60 9.65 17.31
CA THR A 23 -29.26 8.94 16.21
C THR A 23 -28.77 9.39 14.84
N ASP A 24 -28.61 10.71 14.65
CA ASP A 24 -28.12 11.28 13.40
C ASP A 24 -26.64 10.95 13.16
N VAL A 25 -25.85 10.89 14.23
CA VAL A 25 -24.45 10.44 14.17
C VAL A 25 -24.36 8.98 13.75
N ILE A 26 -25.19 8.12 14.34
CA ILE A 26 -25.25 6.69 13.99
C ILE A 26 -25.65 6.52 12.52
N ALA A 27 -26.70 7.21 12.07
CA ALA A 27 -27.16 7.17 10.68
C ALA A 27 -26.08 7.62 9.69
N TYR A 28 -25.34 8.68 10.04
CA TYR A 28 -24.21 9.16 9.24
C TYR A 28 -23.10 8.10 9.14
N LEU A 29 -22.70 7.47 10.26
CA LEU A 29 -21.67 6.44 10.28
C LEU A 29 -22.07 5.18 9.48
N THR A 30 -23.34 4.79 9.53
CA THR A 30 -23.87 3.67 8.75
C THR A 30 -23.80 3.97 7.25
N ARG A 31 -24.26 5.15 6.80
CA ARG A 31 -24.17 5.59 5.40
C ARG A 31 -22.72 5.65 4.91
N LEU A 32 -21.81 6.10 5.76
CA LEU A 32 -20.37 6.17 5.46
C LEU A 32 -19.75 4.79 5.27
N LYS A 33 -20.24 3.77 5.98
CA LYS A 33 -19.82 2.38 5.81
C LYS A 33 -20.37 1.75 4.52
N GLU A 34 -21.61 2.05 4.18
CA GLU A 34 -22.29 1.51 2.98
C GLU A 34 -21.82 2.18 1.68
N SER A 35 -21.60 3.49 1.71
CA SER A 35 -21.22 4.27 0.53
C SER A 35 -20.21 5.36 0.89
N PRO A 36 -18.91 5.02 1.02
CA PRO A 36 -17.87 5.98 1.36
C PRO A 36 -17.62 7.02 0.24
N GLU A 37 -18.01 6.72 -1.00
CA GLU A 37 -17.78 7.62 -2.15
C GLU A 37 -18.79 8.77 -2.25
N THR A 38 -19.97 8.64 -1.62
CA THR A 38 -21.01 9.67 -1.64
C THR A 38 -20.80 10.75 -0.58
N LEU A 39 -20.01 10.47 0.46
CA LEU A 39 -19.73 11.39 1.56
C LEU A 39 -18.33 11.99 1.42
N LEU A 40 -18.19 12.94 0.48
CA LEU A 40 -17.00 13.77 0.40
C LEU A 40 -16.89 14.63 1.67
N THR A 41 -15.72 14.60 2.32
CA THR A 41 -15.43 15.53 3.42
C THR A 41 -15.55 16.96 2.87
N PRO A 42 -16.46 17.79 3.42
CA PRO A 42 -16.55 19.15 2.95
C PRO A 42 -15.23 19.88 3.21
N PRO A 43 -14.82 20.80 2.31
CA PRO A 43 -13.68 21.65 2.59
C PRO A 43 -14.01 22.46 3.85
N GLY A 44 -13.26 22.20 4.92
CA GLY A 44 -13.31 22.95 6.17
C GLY A 44 -12.12 23.89 6.30
N ILE A 45 -12.20 24.82 7.24
CA ILE A 45 -11.10 25.74 7.60
C ILE A 45 -9.82 25.00 8.03
N PHE A 46 -9.95 23.74 8.48
CA PHE A 46 -8.86 22.83 8.83
C PHE A 46 -8.49 21.83 7.72
N SER A 47 -9.23 21.81 6.61
CA SER A 47 -8.84 21.03 5.43
C SER A 47 -7.87 21.89 4.61
N SER A 48 -6.68 21.38 4.33
CA SER A 48 -5.59 22.13 3.69
C SER A 48 -5.82 22.43 2.19
N GLY A 49 -7.07 22.55 1.72
CA GLY A 49 -7.41 22.66 0.29
C GLY A 49 -7.12 21.38 -0.52
N ILE A 50 -6.46 20.40 0.09
CA ILE A 50 -6.19 19.09 -0.49
C ILE A 50 -7.49 18.29 -0.40
N LYS A 51 -8.13 18.05 -1.56
CA LYS A 51 -9.25 17.10 -1.68
C LYS A 51 -8.83 15.78 -1.03
N TYR A 52 -9.53 15.37 0.03
CA TYR A 52 -9.30 14.08 0.67
C TYR A 52 -9.44 12.98 -0.40
N LYS A 53 -8.31 12.41 -0.81
CA LYS A 53 -8.33 11.21 -1.65
C LYS A 53 -8.64 10.06 -0.70
N PRO A 54 -9.75 9.32 -0.88
CA PRO A 54 -10.00 8.14 -0.07
C PRO A 54 -8.73 7.28 -0.11
N LYS A 55 -8.26 6.86 1.07
CA LYS A 55 -7.14 5.92 1.19
C LYS A 55 -7.44 4.80 0.21
N ARG A 56 -6.54 4.66 -0.77
CA ARG A 56 -6.64 3.72 -1.91
C ARG A 56 -7.38 2.46 -1.47
N GLN A 57 -8.44 2.12 -2.21
CA GLN A 57 -9.20 0.88 -2.11
C GLN A 57 -8.34 -0.22 -1.50
N THR A 58 -8.81 -0.80 -0.40
CA THR A 58 -8.21 -1.94 0.31
C THR A 58 -7.53 -2.82 -0.72
N ALA A 59 -6.19 -2.79 -0.76
CA ALA A 59 -5.46 -3.43 -1.84
C ALA A 59 -5.93 -4.89 -1.89
N LYS A 60 -6.59 -5.29 -3.01
CA LYS A 60 -7.07 -6.66 -3.20
C LYS A 60 -5.99 -7.60 -2.70
N ALA A 61 -6.35 -8.49 -1.77
CA ALA A 61 -5.41 -9.43 -1.18
C ALA A 61 -4.69 -10.19 -2.31
N ILE A 62 -3.37 -10.05 -2.37
CA ILE A 62 -2.55 -10.72 -3.36
C ILE A 62 -2.45 -12.17 -2.92
N ASN A 63 -2.83 -13.11 -3.80
CA ASN A 63 -2.59 -14.52 -3.55
C ASN A 63 -1.09 -14.76 -3.77
N SER A 64 -0.37 -15.04 -2.68
CA SER A 64 1.08 -15.21 -2.68
C SER A 64 1.52 -16.30 -3.67
N GLU A 65 0.83 -17.45 -3.70
CA GLU A 65 1.21 -18.58 -4.55
C GLU A 65 1.09 -18.25 -6.04
N LYS A 66 -0.03 -17.63 -6.44
CA LYS A 66 -0.25 -17.21 -7.82
C LYS A 66 0.76 -16.16 -8.26
N PHE A 67 1.07 -15.21 -7.37
CA PHE A 67 2.05 -14.17 -7.67
C PHE A 67 3.47 -14.74 -7.75
N MET A 68 3.84 -15.70 -6.88
CA MET A 68 5.11 -16.42 -6.99
C MET A 68 5.24 -17.15 -8.34
N ALA A 69 4.18 -17.84 -8.79
CA ALA A 69 4.19 -18.52 -10.09
C ALA A 69 4.39 -17.54 -11.26
N MET A 70 3.73 -16.38 -11.22
CA MET A 70 3.90 -15.31 -12.21
C MET A 70 5.34 -14.76 -12.22
N LEU A 71 5.92 -14.52 -11.04
CA LEU A 71 7.31 -14.07 -10.92
C LEU A 71 8.31 -15.12 -11.44
N LYS A 72 8.09 -16.42 -11.13
CA LYS A 72 8.91 -17.52 -11.66
C LYS A 72 8.91 -17.56 -13.17
N ASN A 73 7.74 -17.44 -13.80
CA ASN A 73 7.61 -17.40 -15.25
C ASN A 73 8.29 -16.16 -15.85
N LYS A 74 8.13 -14.99 -15.23
CA LYS A 74 8.69 -13.74 -15.72
C LYS A 74 10.23 -13.69 -15.60
N TRP A 75 10.78 -14.31 -14.56
CA TRP A 75 12.22 -14.30 -14.28
C TRP A 75 12.93 -15.60 -14.67
N HIS A 76 12.30 -16.45 -15.48
CA HIS A 76 12.87 -17.74 -15.89
C HIS A 76 14.23 -17.59 -16.61
N THR A 77 14.43 -16.49 -17.35
CA THR A 77 15.66 -16.21 -18.10
C THR A 77 16.85 -15.85 -17.21
N PHE A 78 16.61 -15.48 -15.95
CA PHE A 78 17.66 -15.11 -15.01
C PHE A 78 18.24 -16.35 -14.30
N PRO A 79 19.54 -16.35 -13.96
CA PRO A 79 20.16 -17.45 -13.24
C PRO A 79 19.52 -17.66 -11.86
N ASP A 80 19.69 -18.87 -11.31
CA ASP A 80 19.14 -19.20 -9.99
C ASP A 80 19.88 -18.47 -8.85
N ALA A 81 21.15 -18.12 -9.07
CA ALA A 81 21.92 -17.25 -8.19
C ALA A 81 22.00 -15.84 -8.79
N LEU A 82 21.28 -14.90 -8.17
CA LEU A 82 21.21 -13.51 -8.59
C LEU A 82 22.30 -12.68 -7.90
N THR A 83 22.95 -11.78 -8.63
CA THR A 83 23.76 -10.75 -7.98
C THR A 83 22.87 -9.64 -7.43
N VAL A 84 23.38 -8.84 -6.49
CA VAL A 84 22.66 -7.66 -5.99
C VAL A 84 22.23 -6.73 -7.13
N ASN A 85 23.04 -6.59 -8.18
CA ASN A 85 22.71 -5.79 -9.35
C ASN A 85 21.56 -6.39 -10.19
N ASP A 86 21.42 -7.71 -10.20
CA ASP A 86 20.27 -8.35 -10.87
C ASP A 86 19.00 -8.11 -10.06
N VAL A 87 19.08 -8.20 -8.73
CA VAL A 87 17.96 -7.91 -7.83
C VAL A 87 17.46 -6.46 -8.00
N THR A 88 18.37 -5.48 -8.08
CA THR A 88 18.01 -4.08 -8.29
C THR A 88 17.36 -3.88 -9.67
N LYS A 89 17.85 -4.56 -10.72
CA LYS A 89 17.24 -4.54 -12.05
C LYS A 89 15.85 -5.18 -12.07
N LEU A 90 15.64 -6.28 -11.37
CA LEU A 90 14.37 -7.00 -11.35
C LEU A 90 13.30 -6.25 -10.55
N THR A 91 13.67 -5.78 -9.37
CA THR A 91 12.72 -5.21 -8.40
C THR A 91 12.63 -3.69 -8.46
N GLY A 92 13.62 -3.01 -9.03
CA GLY A 92 13.71 -1.54 -9.09
C GLY A 92 14.05 -0.86 -7.77
N TYR A 93 14.41 -1.61 -6.73
CA TYR A 93 14.95 -1.04 -5.50
C TYR A 93 16.45 -0.74 -5.64
N CYS A 94 16.96 0.20 -4.85
CA CYS A 94 18.37 0.53 -4.85
C CYS A 94 19.20 -0.55 -4.13
N GLN A 95 20.50 -0.57 -4.42
CA GLN A 95 21.45 -1.55 -3.86
C GLN A 95 21.51 -1.50 -2.33
N THR A 96 21.36 -0.31 -1.73
CA THR A 96 21.35 -0.14 -0.27
C THR A 96 20.16 -0.86 0.35
N THR A 97 18.96 -0.71 -0.21
CA THR A 97 17.76 -1.43 0.24
C THR A 97 17.90 -2.95 0.10
N VAL A 98 18.47 -3.44 -0.99
CA VAL A 98 18.72 -4.89 -1.15
C VAL A 98 19.71 -5.39 -0.11
N SER A 99 20.76 -4.62 0.18
CA SER A 99 21.74 -4.95 1.22
C SER A 99 21.12 -4.96 2.61
N GLU A 100 20.20 -4.04 2.90
CA GLU A 100 19.41 -4.03 4.14
C GLU A 100 18.50 -5.25 4.24
N TRP A 101 17.89 -5.71 3.15
CA TRP A 101 17.08 -6.93 3.16
C TRP A 101 17.91 -8.16 3.50
N ILE A 102 19.14 -8.25 3.00
CA ILE A 102 20.07 -9.34 3.34
C ILE A 102 20.47 -9.24 4.82
N LYS A 103 20.85 -8.04 5.30
CA LYS A 103 21.25 -7.81 6.71
C LYS A 103 20.13 -8.08 7.70
N ALA A 104 18.89 -7.77 7.31
CA ALA A 104 17.69 -8.03 8.11
C ALA A 104 17.13 -9.45 7.92
N GLU A 105 17.87 -10.33 7.22
CA GLU A 105 17.49 -11.73 6.95
C GLU A 105 16.13 -11.91 6.26
N LYS A 106 15.67 -10.88 5.56
CA LYS A 106 14.41 -10.92 4.78
C LYS A 106 14.55 -11.71 3.49
N ILE A 107 15.75 -11.68 2.92
CA ILE A 107 16.15 -12.52 1.79
C ILE A 107 17.46 -13.21 2.13
N THR A 108 17.63 -14.43 1.64
CA THR A 108 18.88 -15.18 1.82
C THR A 108 19.97 -14.53 0.98
N GLY A 109 21.11 -14.20 1.59
CA GLY A 109 22.29 -13.72 0.89
C GLY A 109 23.50 -14.58 1.24
N VAL A 110 24.06 -15.26 0.25
CA VAL A 110 25.30 -16.04 0.39
C VAL A 110 26.47 -15.17 -0.04
N TRP A 111 27.46 -14.99 0.85
CA TRP A 111 28.69 -14.30 0.49
C TRP A 111 29.56 -15.21 -0.36
N TYR A 112 29.88 -14.79 -1.59
CA TYR A 112 30.70 -15.55 -2.52
C TYR A 112 31.79 -14.68 -3.13
N TYR A 113 33.05 -15.01 -2.81
CA TYR A 113 34.25 -14.20 -3.07
C TYR A 113 34.14 -12.77 -2.51
N THR A 114 33.64 -11.84 -3.32
CA THR A 114 33.60 -10.39 -3.04
C THR A 114 32.19 -9.80 -3.14
N LYS A 115 31.16 -10.63 -3.36
CA LYS A 115 29.79 -10.18 -3.57
C LYS A 115 28.76 -11.10 -2.94
N TYR A 116 27.60 -10.54 -2.63
CA TYR A 116 26.43 -11.33 -2.26
C TYR A 116 25.77 -11.95 -3.49
N LEU A 117 25.43 -13.23 -3.36
CA LEU A 117 24.54 -13.97 -4.23
C LEU A 117 23.22 -14.23 -3.50
N VAL A 118 22.12 -13.92 -4.15
CA VAL A 118 20.76 -14.09 -3.64
C VAL A 118 20.10 -15.22 -4.43
N PRO A 119 19.65 -16.31 -3.78
CA PRO A 119 18.86 -17.32 -4.44
C PRO A 119 17.57 -16.71 -5.02
N LYS A 120 17.28 -16.98 -6.29
CA LYS A 120 16.11 -16.47 -7.01
C LYS A 120 14.80 -16.83 -6.31
N ASP A 121 14.67 -18.05 -5.80
CA ASP A 121 13.49 -18.49 -5.05
C ASP A 121 13.28 -17.70 -3.75
N SER A 122 14.37 -17.35 -3.05
CA SER A 122 14.29 -16.52 -1.83
C SER A 122 13.82 -15.10 -2.14
N LEU A 123 14.24 -14.52 -3.27
CA LEU A 123 13.74 -13.23 -3.70
C LEU A 123 12.26 -13.31 -4.07
N ILE A 124 11.84 -14.35 -4.79
CA ILE A 124 10.45 -14.53 -5.24
C ILE A 124 9.51 -14.69 -4.04
N SER A 125 9.89 -15.51 -3.05
CA SER A 125 9.07 -15.71 -1.84
C SER A 125 8.92 -14.41 -1.06
N TYR A 126 10.01 -13.64 -0.89
CA TYR A 126 9.99 -12.35 -0.23
C TYR A 126 9.10 -11.34 -0.97
N MET A 127 9.24 -11.27 -2.30
CA MET A 127 8.47 -10.35 -3.13
C MET A 127 6.96 -10.63 -3.07
N ALA A 128 6.58 -11.89 -2.94
CA ALA A 128 5.17 -12.27 -2.88
C ALA A 128 4.53 -12.16 -1.49
N THR A 129 5.34 -12.15 -0.44
CA THR A 129 4.88 -12.11 0.95
C THR A 129 5.11 -10.73 1.56
N GLU A 130 6.29 -10.49 2.13
CA GLU A 130 6.59 -9.31 2.93
C GLU A 130 6.76 -8.05 2.10
N ALA A 131 7.30 -8.14 0.89
CA ALA A 131 7.53 -6.96 0.07
C ALA A 131 6.22 -6.23 -0.27
N CYS A 132 5.11 -6.96 -0.36
CA CYS A 132 3.77 -6.39 -0.53
C CYS A 132 3.40 -5.40 0.59
N ARG A 133 3.98 -5.54 1.79
CA ARG A 133 3.75 -4.67 2.95
C ARG A 133 4.61 -3.40 2.95
N ILE A 134 5.60 -3.29 2.06
CA ILE A 134 6.44 -2.09 1.94
C ILE A 134 5.56 -0.87 1.62
N HIS A 135 5.72 0.20 2.40
CA HIS A 135 4.89 1.41 2.27
C HIS A 135 5.15 2.14 0.95
N GLN A 136 6.41 2.45 0.65
CA GLN A 136 6.83 3.10 -0.59
C GLN A 136 7.45 2.06 -1.53
N LYS A 137 6.67 1.61 -2.50
CA LYS A 137 7.10 0.62 -3.51
C LYS A 137 7.86 1.30 -4.64
N SER A 138 8.85 0.60 -5.19
CA SER A 138 9.53 1.04 -6.42
C SER A 138 8.55 1.03 -7.60
N LYS A 139 8.86 1.80 -8.65
CA LYS A 139 8.05 1.81 -9.88
C LYS A 139 7.90 0.41 -10.49
N LYS A 140 9.00 -0.34 -10.60
CA LYS A 140 8.99 -1.72 -11.10
C LYS A 140 8.16 -2.66 -10.24
N HIS A 141 8.22 -2.53 -8.92
CA HIS A 141 7.37 -3.33 -8.04
C HIS A 141 5.88 -3.01 -8.25
N MET A 142 5.52 -1.74 -8.40
CA MET A 142 4.13 -1.38 -8.73
C MET A 142 3.69 -1.95 -10.07
N GLU A 143 4.55 -1.91 -11.10
CA GLU A 143 4.28 -2.51 -12.42
C GLU A 143 4.07 -4.03 -12.32
N LEU A 144 4.86 -4.74 -11.50
CA LEU A 144 4.67 -6.18 -11.26
C LEU A 144 3.31 -6.48 -10.62
N LEU A 145 2.90 -5.66 -9.65
CA LEU A 145 1.60 -5.82 -8.98
C LEU A 145 0.42 -5.50 -9.91
N GLU A 146 0.59 -4.54 -10.81
CA GLU A 146 -0.41 -4.18 -11.81
C GLU A 146 -0.60 -5.30 -12.83
N GLN A 147 0.50 -5.85 -13.34
CA GLN A 147 0.48 -7.02 -14.24
C GLN A 147 -0.14 -8.25 -13.60
N TYR A 148 0.08 -8.46 -12.30
CA TYR A 148 -0.59 -9.54 -11.58
C TYR A 148 -2.11 -9.30 -11.44
N ARG A 149 -2.53 -8.04 -11.27
CA ARG A 149 -3.95 -7.67 -11.11
C ARG A 149 -4.73 -7.71 -12.41
N ASN A 150 -4.06 -7.44 -13.53
CA ASN A 150 -4.59 -7.51 -14.89
C ASN A 150 -3.84 -8.62 -15.67
N PRO A 151 -4.15 -9.90 -15.37
CA PRO A 151 -3.47 -11.04 -15.98
C PRO A 151 -3.66 -11.13 -17.49
#